data_AF-A0A9D4DI80-F1
#
_entry.id   AF-A0A9D4DI80-F1
#
_cell.length_a   1.000
_cell.length_b   1.000
_cell.length_c   1.000
_cell.angle_alpha   90.00
_cell.angle_beta   90.00
_cell.angle_gamma   90.00
#
_symmetry.space_group_name_H-M   'P 1'
#
loop_
_entity.id
_entity.type
_entity.pdbx_description
1 polymer ?
#
loop_
_entity_poly.entity_id
_entity_poly.type
_entity_poly.pdbx_seq_one_letter_code
_entity_poly.pdbx_strand_id
1 'polypeptide(L)'
;MKNLYVCRVALQYSIPYQTLRDTISRRVDPNKFLKETIFTHDEELGIVEHAENYARRGYGLSNTAMQTLGGELAHHLGKRDSEKTLSNCWLYGFLTRWESRISTLKPSALESNRAKYSTPEFVEQFFNNLEASVANTGYKRGRTAFLISMKPESIQSIVPLI
;
A
#
# COMPACT_ATOMS: atom_id res chain seq x y z
N MET A 1 31.13 -43.91 -7.05
CA MET A 1 31.51 -42.60 -7.65
C MET A 1 30.44 -41.49 -7.58
N LYS A 2 29.35 -41.59 -6.77
CA LYS A 2 28.28 -40.56 -6.73
C LYS A 2 28.49 -39.44 -5.70
N ASN A 3 29.39 -39.58 -4.72
CA ASN A 3 29.50 -38.65 -3.58
C ASN A 3 30.37 -37.40 -3.83
N LEU A 4 31.26 -37.42 -4.83
CA LEU A 4 32.14 -36.27 -5.15
C LEU A 4 31.35 -35.08 -5.72
N TYR A 5 30.29 -35.36 -6.48
CA TYR A 5 29.42 -34.32 -7.04
C TYR A 5 28.60 -33.61 -5.96
N VAL A 6 28.13 -34.35 -4.94
CA VAL A 6 27.32 -33.81 -3.83
C VAL A 6 28.11 -32.79 -3.02
N CYS A 7 29.38 -33.09 -2.71
CA CYS A 7 30.25 -32.17 -1.97
C CYS A 7 30.57 -30.90 -2.78
N ARG A 8 30.82 -31.03 -4.08
CA ARG A 8 31.08 -29.88 -4.96
C ARG A 8 29.86 -28.96 -5.07
N VAL A 9 28.66 -29.53 -5.19
CA VAL A 9 27.40 -28.78 -5.23
C VAL A 9 27.12 -28.12 -3.87
N ALA A 10 27.37 -28.81 -2.76
CA ALA A 10 27.22 -28.25 -1.41
C ALA A 10 28.07 -26.99 -1.20
N LEU A 11 29.33 -27.02 -1.66
CA LEU A 11 30.23 -25.86 -1.62
C LEU A 11 29.76 -24.73 -2.54
N GLN A 12 29.31 -25.05 -3.76
CA GLN A 12 28.87 -24.05 -4.74
C GLN A 12 27.63 -23.28 -4.28
N TYR A 13 26.68 -23.94 -3.63
CA TYR A 13 25.44 -23.31 -3.16
C TYR A 13 25.48 -22.94 -1.67
N SER A 14 26.62 -23.14 -0.99
CA SER A 14 26.78 -22.90 0.47
C SER A 14 25.71 -23.59 1.32
N ILE A 15 25.29 -24.78 0.91
CA ILE A 15 24.34 -25.62 1.64
C ILE A 15 25.14 -26.69 2.38
N PRO A 16 24.88 -26.95 3.68
CA PRO A 16 25.55 -28.03 4.40
C PRO A 16 25.42 -29.37 3.66
N TYR A 17 26.54 -30.08 3.53
CA TYR A 17 26.61 -31.36 2.83
C TYR A 17 25.54 -32.35 3.32
N GLN A 18 25.28 -32.35 4.63
CA GLN A 18 24.30 -33.22 5.25
C GLN A 18 22.88 -32.93 4.75
N THR A 19 22.50 -31.64 4.66
CA THR A 19 21.22 -31.20 4.11
C THR A 19 21.06 -31.64 2.66
N LEU A 20 22.07 -31.39 1.81
CA LEU A 20 22.03 -31.78 0.39
C LEU A 20 21.91 -33.31 0.22
N ARG A 21 22.64 -34.06 1.04
CA ARG A 21 22.62 -35.53 1.06
C ARG A 21 21.24 -36.06 1.49
N ASP A 22 20.63 -35.45 2.50
CA ASP A 22 19.32 -35.84 3.02
C ASP A 22 18.20 -35.52 2.02
N THR A 23 18.32 -34.41 1.26
CA THR A 23 17.43 -34.07 0.15
C THR A 23 17.53 -35.07 -1.01
N ILE A 24 18.75 -35.42 -1.45
CA ILE A 24 18.97 -36.39 -2.53
C ILE A 24 18.52 -37.79 -2.13
N SER A 25 18.69 -38.14 -0.85
CA SER A 25 18.27 -39.42 -0.28
C SER A 25 16.77 -39.48 0.03
N ARG A 26 16.00 -38.42 -0.27
CA ARG A 26 14.57 -38.26 0.04
C ARG A 26 14.21 -38.53 1.52
N ARG A 27 15.17 -38.34 2.44
CA ARG A 27 14.91 -38.43 3.89
C ARG A 27 14.21 -37.19 4.41
N VAL A 28 14.34 -36.09 3.69
CA VAL A 28 13.65 -34.83 3.92
C VAL A 28 12.89 -34.51 2.63
N ASP A 29 11.59 -34.26 2.74
CA ASP A 29 10.81 -33.81 1.59
C ASP A 29 11.39 -32.49 1.06
N PRO A 30 11.86 -32.44 -0.20
CA PRO A 30 12.43 -31.21 -0.77
C PRO A 30 11.44 -30.04 -0.74
N ASN A 31 10.14 -30.33 -0.75
CA ASN A 31 9.08 -29.33 -0.66
C ASN A 31 8.83 -28.81 0.76
N LYS A 32 9.40 -29.41 1.82
CA LYS A 32 9.16 -28.97 3.20
C LYS A 32 9.71 -27.57 3.50
N PHE A 33 10.66 -27.09 2.69
CA PHE A 33 11.23 -25.74 2.80
C PHE A 33 10.46 -24.69 1.99
N LEU A 34 9.59 -25.12 1.06
CA LEU A 34 8.71 -24.23 0.33
C LEU A 34 7.43 -24.10 1.16
N LYS A 35 7.32 -23.02 1.95
CA LYS A 35 6.00 -22.65 2.48
C LYS A 35 5.07 -22.45 1.29
N GLU A 36 4.08 -23.33 1.15
CA GLU A 36 3.05 -23.20 0.14
C GLU A 36 2.41 -21.82 0.29
N THR A 37 2.52 -21.01 -0.77
CA THR A 37 1.90 -19.71 -0.83
C THR A 37 0.39 -19.90 -0.99
N ILE A 38 -0.41 -19.03 -0.35
CA ILE A 38 -1.88 -19.06 -0.49
C ILE A 38 -2.26 -18.93 -1.97
N PHE A 39 -1.49 -18.14 -2.72
CA PHE A 39 -1.72 -17.87 -4.13
C PHE A 39 -0.71 -18.56 -5.04
N THR A 40 -1.17 -18.89 -6.24
CA THR A 40 -0.28 -19.24 -7.35
C THR A 40 0.35 -17.97 -7.92
N HIS A 41 1.41 -18.13 -8.73
CA HIS A 41 2.10 -17.00 -9.36
C HIS A 41 1.14 -16.15 -10.23
N ASP A 42 0.24 -16.80 -10.97
CA ASP A 42 -0.72 -16.14 -11.85
C ASP A 42 -1.78 -15.36 -11.06
N GLU A 43 -2.20 -15.86 -9.90
CA GLU A 43 -3.13 -15.15 -9.02
C GLU A 43 -2.45 -13.93 -8.36
N GLU A 44 -1.18 -14.07 -7.96
CA GLU A 44 -0.39 -12.94 -7.45
C GLU A 44 -0.17 -11.87 -8.52
N LEU A 45 -0.03 -12.26 -9.79
CA LEU A 45 0.13 -11.33 -10.91
C LEU A 45 -1.05 -10.35 -11.01
N GLY A 46 -2.29 -10.81 -10.79
CA GLY A 46 -3.46 -9.94 -10.80
C GLY A 46 -3.39 -8.85 -9.73
N ILE A 47 -2.84 -9.17 -8.55
CA ILE A 47 -2.61 -8.19 -7.47
C ILE A 47 -1.52 -7.18 -7.88
N VAL A 48 -0.44 -7.67 -8.51
CA VAL A 48 0.68 -6.84 -8.98
C VAL A 48 0.20 -5.85 -10.05
N GLU A 49 -0.55 -6.32 -11.05
CA GLU A 49 -1.10 -5.46 -12.11
C GLU A 49 -2.05 -4.41 -11.55
N HIS A 50 -2.85 -4.77 -10.55
CA HIS A 50 -3.70 -3.81 -9.86
C HIS A 50 -2.86 -2.73 -9.14
N ALA A 51 -1.83 -3.14 -8.41
CA ALA A 51 -0.92 -2.21 -7.74
C ALA A 51 -0.18 -1.29 -8.73
N GLU A 52 0.30 -1.82 -9.86
CA GLU A 52 0.94 -1.03 -10.93
C GLU A 52 -0.04 -0.01 -11.54
N ASN A 53 -1.29 -0.39 -11.76
CA ASN A 53 -2.31 0.52 -12.28
C ASN A 53 -2.62 1.68 -11.31
N TYR A 54 -2.61 1.42 -10.01
CA TYR A 54 -2.73 2.48 -9.00
C TYR A 54 -1.49 3.38 -8.98
N ALA A 55 -0.29 2.79 -9.05
CA ALA A 55 0.96 3.55 -9.11
C ALA A 55 1.02 4.47 -10.35
N ARG A 56 0.59 3.99 -11.53
CA ARG A 56 0.50 4.80 -12.76
C ARG A 56 -0.43 6.01 -12.61
N ARG A 57 -1.45 5.90 -11.77
CA ARG A 57 -2.40 7.00 -11.47
C ARG A 57 -1.89 7.93 -10.36
N GLY A 58 -0.68 7.71 -9.85
CA GLY A 58 -0.07 8.50 -8.77
C GLY A 58 -0.57 8.11 -7.38
N TYR A 59 -1.21 6.95 -7.23
CA TYR A 59 -1.67 6.46 -5.93
C TYR A 59 -0.73 5.36 -5.42
N GLY A 60 -0.13 5.57 -4.25
CA GLY A 60 0.57 4.51 -3.53
C GLY A 60 -0.41 3.59 -2.80
N LEU A 61 -0.21 2.26 -2.91
CA LEU A 61 -0.96 1.30 -2.10
C LEU A 61 -0.32 1.17 -0.72
N SER A 62 -1.12 1.27 0.35
CA SER A 62 -0.63 0.96 1.70
C SER A 62 -0.49 -0.55 1.89
N ASN A 63 0.39 -0.94 2.82
CA ASN A 63 0.54 -2.34 3.25
C ASN A 63 -0.79 -2.95 3.71
N THR A 64 -1.61 -2.17 4.40
CA THR A 64 -2.95 -2.60 4.83
C THR A 64 -3.88 -2.81 3.65
N ALA A 65 -3.87 -1.93 2.65
CA ALA A 65 -4.68 -2.08 1.45
C ALA A 65 -4.28 -3.31 0.63
N MET A 66 -2.98 -3.60 0.51
CA MET A 66 -2.50 -4.84 -0.12
C MET A 66 -2.97 -6.09 0.62
N GLN A 67 -2.98 -6.06 1.96
CA GLN A 67 -3.46 -7.18 2.77
C GLN A 67 -4.97 -7.39 2.67
N THR A 68 -5.74 -6.30 2.57
CA THR A 68 -7.19 -6.36 2.35
C THR A 68 -7.49 -6.90 0.96
N LEU A 69 -6.84 -6.37 -0.07
CA LEU A 69 -7.03 -6.81 -1.45
C LEU A 69 -6.65 -8.29 -1.64
N GLY A 70 -5.54 -8.73 -1.04
CA GLY A 70 -5.22 -10.15 -1.01
C GLY A 70 -6.26 -10.98 -0.23
N GLY A 71 -6.82 -10.45 0.87
CA GLY A 71 -7.91 -11.11 1.61
C GLY A 71 -9.17 -11.29 0.78
N GLU A 72 -9.59 -10.24 0.08
CA GLU A 72 -10.74 -10.23 -0.84
C GLU A 72 -10.53 -11.23 -1.99
N LEU A 73 -9.34 -11.24 -2.59
CA LEU A 73 -8.99 -12.17 -3.67
C LEU A 73 -8.95 -13.63 -3.17
N ALA A 74 -8.45 -13.89 -1.97
CA ALA A 74 -8.51 -15.23 -1.35
C ALA A 74 -9.95 -15.69 -1.10
N HIS A 75 -10.83 -14.78 -0.69
CA HIS A 75 -12.24 -15.08 -0.48
C HIS A 75 -12.94 -15.39 -1.81
N HIS A 76 -12.72 -14.56 -2.82
CA HIS A 76 -13.32 -14.73 -4.15
C HIS A 76 -12.86 -16.02 -4.85
N LEU A 77 -11.62 -16.47 -4.61
CA LEU A 77 -11.10 -17.74 -5.12
C LEU A 77 -11.53 -18.96 -4.28
N GLY A 78 -12.30 -18.77 -3.21
CA GLY A 78 -12.72 -19.84 -2.31
C GLY A 78 -11.58 -20.46 -1.51
N LYS A 79 -10.40 -19.82 -1.46
CA LYS A 79 -9.23 -20.28 -0.70
C LYS A 79 -9.34 -19.95 0.79
N ARG A 80 -10.29 -19.11 1.17
CA ARG A 80 -10.55 -18.70 2.54
C ARG A 80 -12.03 -18.38 2.77
N ASP A 81 -12.60 -18.88 3.85
CA ASP A 81 -14.01 -18.66 4.22
C ASP A 81 -14.32 -17.25 4.73
N SER A 82 -13.29 -16.42 4.96
CA SER A 82 -13.45 -15.12 5.61
C SER A 82 -12.66 -14.04 4.87
N GLU A 83 -13.33 -12.90 4.63
CA GLU A 83 -12.80 -11.63 4.10
C GLU A 83 -11.75 -10.95 5.00
N LYS A 84 -11.23 -11.66 6.01
CA LYS A 84 -10.18 -11.12 6.88
C LYS A 84 -8.93 -10.82 6.07
N THR A 85 -8.30 -9.71 6.42
CA THR A 85 -7.00 -9.30 5.87
C THR A 85 -5.96 -10.42 6.01
N LEU A 86 -5.03 -10.46 5.07
CA LEU A 86 -3.90 -11.39 5.10
C LEU A 86 -2.85 -10.95 6.12
N SER A 87 -2.08 -11.92 6.62
CA SER A 87 -1.06 -11.67 7.64
C SER A 87 0.11 -10.84 7.11
N ASN A 88 0.82 -10.18 8.03
CA ASN A 88 2.10 -9.51 7.71
C ASN A 88 3.12 -10.47 7.11
N CYS A 89 3.15 -11.73 7.57
CA CYS A 89 4.05 -12.76 7.03
C CYS A 89 3.80 -13.03 5.54
N TRP A 90 2.54 -13.06 5.12
CA TRP A 90 2.20 -13.18 3.71
C TRP A 90 2.65 -11.96 2.93
N LEU A 91 2.35 -10.74 3.43
CA LEU A 91 2.70 -9.50 2.77
C LEU A 91 4.21 -9.38 2.54
N TYR A 92 5.03 -9.64 3.56
CA TYR A 92 6.48 -9.57 3.40
C TYR A 92 6.98 -10.61 2.41
N GLY A 93 6.46 -11.84 2.45
CA GLY A 93 6.81 -12.86 1.45
C GLY A 93 6.42 -12.45 0.01
N PHE A 94 5.23 -11.85 -0.16
CA PHE A 94 4.75 -11.33 -1.44
C PHE A 94 5.66 -10.20 -1.95
N LEU A 95 5.98 -9.22 -1.10
CA LEU A 95 6.86 -8.11 -1.46
C LEU A 95 8.27 -8.59 -1.83
N THR A 96 8.83 -9.58 -1.11
CA THR A 96 10.14 -10.14 -1.47
C THR A 96 10.11 -10.85 -2.83
N ARG A 97 9.00 -11.48 -3.22
CA ARG A 97 8.85 -12.10 -4.54
C ARG A 97 8.72 -11.09 -5.67
N TRP A 98 8.10 -9.94 -5.41
CA TRP A 98 7.71 -8.95 -6.40
C TRP A 98 8.42 -7.60 -6.26
N GLU A 99 9.55 -7.55 -5.54
CA GLU A 99 10.32 -6.33 -5.24
C GLU A 99 10.71 -5.55 -6.51
N SER A 100 10.96 -6.25 -7.62
CA SER A 100 11.32 -5.63 -8.90
C SER A 100 10.17 -4.87 -9.58
N ARG A 101 8.91 -5.19 -9.24
CA ARG A 101 7.71 -4.63 -9.88
C ARG A 101 6.92 -3.72 -8.95
N ILE A 102 6.89 -4.05 -7.66
CA ILE A 102 6.13 -3.30 -6.66
C ILE A 102 7.11 -2.48 -5.83
N SER A 103 7.23 -1.19 -6.17
CA SER A 103 7.80 -0.22 -5.24
C SER A 103 6.71 0.21 -4.27
N THR A 104 6.83 -0.15 -3.00
CA THR A 104 5.92 0.29 -1.93
C THR A 104 6.19 1.74 -1.57
N LEU A 105 5.83 2.65 -2.47
CA LEU A 105 5.75 4.06 -2.16
C LEU A 105 4.56 4.27 -1.24
N LYS A 106 4.83 4.53 0.04
CA LYS A 106 3.79 4.99 0.97
C LYS A 106 3.21 6.28 0.39
N PRO A 107 1.91 6.35 0.08
CA PRO A 107 1.31 7.58 -0.42
C PRO A 107 1.53 8.68 0.62
N SER A 108 1.89 9.88 0.16
CA SER A 108 2.01 11.01 1.06
C SER A 108 0.66 11.26 1.74
N ALA A 109 0.67 11.66 3.01
CA ALA A 109 -0.58 11.98 3.73
C ALA A 109 -1.41 13.02 2.96
N LEU A 110 -0.74 13.91 2.23
CA LEU A 110 -1.36 14.95 1.42
C LEU A 110 -2.01 14.39 0.15
N GLU A 111 -1.42 13.39 -0.49
CA GLU A 111 -1.96 12.72 -1.67
C GLU A 111 -3.18 11.87 -1.33
N SER A 112 -3.11 11.12 -0.22
CA SER A 112 -4.25 10.34 0.26
C SER A 112 -5.43 11.22 0.67
N ASN A 113 -5.16 12.39 1.28
CA ASN A 113 -6.20 13.37 1.57
C ASN A 113 -6.78 13.98 0.30
N ARG A 114 -5.95 14.40 -0.67
CA ARG A 114 -6.43 14.90 -1.97
C ARG A 114 -7.35 13.89 -2.65
N ALA A 115 -6.97 12.62 -2.69
CA ALA A 115 -7.80 11.56 -3.26
C ALA A 115 -9.18 11.46 -2.60
N LYS A 116 -9.21 11.44 -1.25
CA LYS A 116 -10.45 11.35 -0.47
C LYS A 116 -11.37 12.55 -0.66
N TYR A 117 -10.81 13.75 -0.79
CA TYR A 117 -11.58 14.99 -0.88
C TYR A 117 -11.84 15.47 -2.31
N SER A 118 -11.37 14.74 -3.33
CA SER A 118 -11.63 15.04 -4.74
C SER A 118 -12.82 14.27 -5.31
N THR A 119 -13.63 13.60 -4.47
CA THR A 119 -14.86 12.95 -4.95
C THR A 119 -15.96 14.01 -5.15
N PRO A 120 -16.82 13.87 -6.17
CA PRO A 120 -17.82 14.89 -6.51
C PRO A 120 -18.76 15.19 -5.33
N GLU A 121 -19.11 14.18 -4.53
CA GLU A 121 -19.98 14.32 -3.36
C GLU A 121 -19.31 15.20 -2.28
N PHE A 122 -18.01 15.02 -2.06
CA PHE A 122 -17.27 15.77 -1.05
C PHE A 122 -17.06 17.23 -1.48
N VAL A 123 -16.82 17.44 -2.79
CA VAL A 123 -16.70 18.77 -3.38
C VAL A 123 -18.02 19.54 -3.24
N GLU A 124 -19.14 18.91 -3.57
CA GLU A 124 -20.46 19.51 -3.42
C GLU A 124 -20.77 19.85 -1.95
N GLN A 125 -20.53 18.91 -1.04
CA GLN A 125 -20.70 19.13 0.39
C GLN A 125 -19.83 20.29 0.90
N PHE A 126 -18.58 20.38 0.44
CA PHE A 126 -17.68 21.47 0.79
C PHE A 126 -18.23 22.84 0.36
N PHE A 127 -18.72 22.96 -0.88
CA PHE A 127 -19.28 24.22 -1.37
C PHE A 127 -20.60 24.58 -0.68
N ASN A 128 -21.44 23.61 -0.37
CA ASN A 128 -22.68 23.83 0.41
C ASN A 128 -22.36 24.35 1.82
N ASN A 129 -21.38 23.76 2.50
CA ASN A 129 -20.93 24.21 3.82
C ASN A 129 -20.30 25.60 3.77
N LEU A 130 -19.58 25.91 2.68
CA LEU A 130 -18.98 27.22 2.45
C LEU A 130 -20.06 28.28 2.22
N GLU A 131 -21.08 27.98 1.40
CA GLU A 131 -22.23 28.88 1.19
C GLU A 131 -22.96 29.17 2.50
N ALA A 132 -23.23 28.13 3.31
CA ALA A 132 -23.85 28.28 4.62
C ALA A 132 -23.01 29.16 5.58
N SER A 133 -21.68 28.97 5.58
CA SER A 133 -20.77 29.76 6.41
C SER A 133 -20.67 31.22 5.97
N VAL A 134 -20.65 31.47 4.66
CA VAL A 134 -20.65 32.82 4.08
C VAL A 134 -21.98 33.53 4.36
N ALA A 135 -23.11 32.83 4.26
CA ALA A 135 -24.41 33.36 4.59
C ALA A 135 -24.51 33.74 6.08
N ASN A 136 -23.98 32.91 6.99
CA ASN A 136 -24.00 33.17 8.43
C ASN A 136 -23.09 34.33 8.84
N THR A 137 -21.96 34.52 8.16
CA THR A 137 -21.02 35.63 8.45
C THR A 137 -21.48 36.98 7.89
N GLY A 138 -22.59 37.03 7.14
CA GLY A 138 -23.12 38.28 6.58
C GLY A 138 -22.24 38.92 5.50
N TYR A 139 -21.30 38.13 4.95
CA TYR A 139 -20.39 38.56 3.90
C TYR A 139 -21.16 38.72 2.58
N LYS A 140 -21.37 39.97 2.16
CA LYS A 140 -22.06 40.30 0.89
C LYS A 140 -21.02 40.70 -0.15
N ARG A 141 -21.14 40.13 -1.35
CA ARG A 141 -20.31 40.49 -2.52
C ARG A 141 -20.35 42.02 -2.70
N GLY A 142 -19.20 42.69 -2.62
CA GLY A 142 -19.08 44.15 -2.71
C GLY A 142 -18.88 44.90 -1.38
N ARG A 143 -18.87 44.21 -0.22
CA ARG A 143 -18.37 44.80 1.03
C ARG A 143 -16.85 44.65 1.13
N THR A 144 -16.15 45.74 1.43
CA THR A 144 -14.72 45.73 1.76
C THR A 144 -14.49 44.88 3.01
N ALA A 145 -13.76 43.78 2.84
CA ALA A 145 -13.34 42.93 3.93
C ALA A 145 -11.99 43.45 4.45
N PHE A 146 -11.91 43.77 5.74
CA PHE A 146 -10.64 44.09 6.37
C PHE A 146 -10.04 42.80 6.93
N LEU A 147 -8.85 42.42 6.45
CA LEU A 147 -8.09 41.30 7.02
C LEU A 147 -7.55 41.73 8.38
N ILE A 148 -8.26 41.38 9.45
CA ILE A 148 -7.71 41.46 10.79
C ILE A 148 -6.93 40.16 11.01
N SER A 149 -5.61 40.24 10.89
CA SER A 149 -4.71 39.13 11.23
C SER A 149 -4.85 38.81 12.71
N MET A 150 -5.67 37.82 13.05
CA MET A 150 -5.73 37.27 14.39
C MET A 150 -4.75 36.10 14.49
N LYS A 151 -3.50 36.41 14.78
CA LYS A 151 -2.59 35.53 15.53
C LYS A 151 -1.79 36.35 16.54
N PRO A 152 -1.39 35.69 17.64
CA PRO A 152 -1.42 36.27 18.97
C PRO A 152 -0.28 37.26 19.12
N GLU A 153 -0.59 38.34 19.83
CA GLU A 153 0.37 39.32 20.36
C GLU A 153 0.95 40.30 19.32
N SER A 154 0.34 41.49 19.29
CA SER A 154 0.90 42.77 18.82
C SER A 154 1.43 42.78 17.38
N ILE A 155 0.83 43.55 16.47
CA ILE A 155 1.27 44.93 16.21
C ILE A 155 0.13 45.66 15.49
N GLN A 156 -0.24 46.82 16.03
CA GLN A 156 -1.08 47.80 15.36
C GLN A 156 -0.30 48.43 14.20
N SER A 157 -0.77 48.23 12.97
CA SER A 157 -0.71 49.29 11.96
C SER A 157 -1.82 49.08 10.94
N ILE A 158 -2.67 50.09 10.78
CA ILE A 158 -3.75 50.14 9.80
C ILE A 158 -3.15 50.74 8.54
N VAL A 159 -3.07 49.97 7.46
CA VAL A 159 -2.74 50.50 6.12
C VAL A 159 -3.97 50.30 5.23
N PRO A 160 -4.58 51.37 4.70
CA PRO A 160 -5.65 51.25 3.72
C PRO A 160 -5.06 50.87 2.35
N LEU A 161 -5.65 49.86 1.71
CA LEU A 161 -5.34 49.47 0.33
C LEU A 161 -6.05 50.44 -0.63
N ILE A 162 -5.26 51.11 -1.47
CA ILE A 162 -5.69 51.80 -2.71
C ILE A 162 -5.85 50.75 -3.81
#